data_AF-A0A7S3EMG3-F1
#
_entry.id   AF-A0A7S3EMG3-F1
#
_cell.length_a   1.000
_cell.length_b   1.000
_cell.length_c   1.000
_cell.angle_alpha   90.00
_cell.angle_beta   90.00
_cell.angle_gamma   90.00
#
_symmetry.space_group_name_H-M   'P 1'
#
loop_
_entity.id
_entity.type
_entity.pdbx_description
1 polymer ?
#
loop_
_entity_poly.entity_id
_entity_poly.type
_entity_poly.pdbx_seq_one_letter_code
_entity_poly.pdbx_strand_id
1 'polypeptide(L)'
;MVVNVASNSSLTPQYEELATLYDKYSAKGFEVLAFPCDQFGHQEPGTREDVVKFAKDQYAAEFSIFDKVNVNGTRSHALFEFLKTENPESSENIEWNFTKFLVDKNGHAVGRYDPGVLPSMLEKDVNTLLDGRTLTRRRQKVKSMRYDHRMVQPVAASTGELKADGAPAWSTSETYEDLHQNTEEKKLYTPPRSGPGISRWSRTTQYWNWAKMKWMSEV
;
A
#
# COMPACT_ATOMS: atom_id res chain seq x y z
N MET A 1 8.47 5.04 3.09
CA MET A 1 8.19 3.65 2.73
C MET A 1 6.75 3.57 2.27
N VAL A 2 6.49 2.97 1.12
CA VAL A 2 5.14 2.73 0.60
C VAL A 2 4.80 1.25 0.77
N VAL A 3 3.63 0.92 1.30
CA VAL A 3 3.23 -0.47 1.58
C VAL A 3 1.78 -0.68 1.19
N ASN A 4 1.47 -1.77 0.46
CA ASN A 4 0.09 -2.20 0.29
C ASN A 4 -0.32 -3.08 1.50
N VAL A 5 -1.44 -2.76 2.15
CA VAL A 5 -1.82 -3.37 3.43
C VAL A 5 -3.18 -4.07 3.34
N ALA A 6 -3.40 -5.00 4.25
CA ALA A 6 -4.67 -5.67 4.47
C ALA A 6 -4.80 -6.07 5.95
N SER A 7 -6.03 -6.07 6.46
CA SER A 7 -6.41 -6.29 7.86
C SER A 7 -6.69 -7.76 8.14
N ASN A 8 -7.11 -8.53 7.14
CA ASN A 8 -7.42 -9.95 7.27
C ASN A 8 -6.34 -10.85 6.63
N SER A 9 -5.08 -10.43 6.69
CA SER A 9 -3.94 -11.18 6.16
C SER A 9 -3.19 -11.93 7.25
N SER A 10 -2.62 -13.08 6.92
CA SER A 10 -1.64 -13.74 7.81
C SER A 10 -0.39 -12.89 8.05
N LEU A 11 -0.16 -11.86 7.22
CA LEU A 11 0.93 -10.91 7.34
C LEU A 11 0.53 -9.62 8.08
N THR A 12 -0.73 -9.47 8.50
CA THR A 12 -1.22 -8.29 9.23
C THR A 12 -0.44 -7.96 10.50
N PRO A 13 0.12 -8.93 11.26
CA PRO A 13 1.00 -8.61 12.40
C PRO A 13 2.20 -7.71 12.06
N GLN A 14 2.61 -7.59 10.78
CA GLN A 14 3.66 -6.66 10.37
C GLN A 14 3.32 -5.18 10.60
N TYR A 15 2.05 -4.82 10.86
CA TYR A 15 1.68 -3.48 11.32
C TYR A 15 2.46 -3.07 12.57
N GLU A 16 2.73 -4.00 13.49
CA GLU A 16 3.48 -3.73 14.73
C GLU A 16 4.93 -3.29 14.42
N GLU A 17 5.60 -3.98 13.50
CA GLU A 17 6.96 -3.63 13.09
C GLU A 17 6.99 -2.35 12.23
N LEU A 18 5.95 -2.08 11.45
CA LEU A 18 5.80 -0.81 10.73
C LEU A 18 5.65 0.36 11.69
N ALA A 19 4.79 0.22 12.71
CA ALA A 19 4.58 1.24 13.75
C ALA A 19 5.88 1.48 14.53
N THR A 20 6.54 0.42 14.98
CA THR A 20 7.84 0.52 15.68
C THR A 20 8.89 1.23 14.84
N LEU A 21 9.00 0.90 13.56
CA LEU A 21 9.96 1.54 12.65
C LEU A 21 9.60 3.01 12.39
N TYR A 22 8.30 3.32 12.27
CA TYR A 22 7.81 4.67 12.13
C TYR A 22 8.13 5.52 13.36
N ASP A 23 7.76 5.07 14.56
CA ASP A 23 8.00 5.80 15.81
C ASP A 23 9.48 6.11 16.02
N LYS A 24 10.36 5.17 15.64
CA LYS A 24 11.80 5.33 15.79
C LYS A 24 12.41 6.37 14.85
N TYR A 25 11.85 6.55 13.66
CA TYR A 25 12.50 7.31 12.58
C TYR A 25 11.66 8.47 12.01
N SER A 26 10.39 8.63 12.42
CA SER A 26 9.50 9.70 11.96
C SER A 26 10.09 11.09 12.21
N ALA A 27 10.62 11.32 13.42
CA ALA A 27 11.32 12.57 13.77
C ALA A 27 12.59 12.84 12.93
N LYS A 28 13.11 11.83 12.22
CA LYS A 28 14.26 11.95 11.31
C LYS A 28 13.84 12.06 9.84
N GLY A 29 12.56 12.15 9.54
CA GLY A 29 12.01 12.28 8.19
C GLY A 29 11.65 10.96 7.51
N PHE A 30 11.53 9.86 8.26
CA PHE A 30 11.00 8.60 7.72
C PHE A 30 9.47 8.59 7.79
N GLU A 31 8.83 8.42 6.64
CA GLU A 31 7.38 8.27 6.56
C GLU A 31 6.99 6.85 6.15
N VAL A 32 5.88 6.35 6.68
CA VAL A 32 5.20 5.14 6.19
C VAL A 32 3.88 5.57 5.54
N LEU A 33 3.68 5.13 4.30
CA LEU A 33 2.52 5.42 3.47
C LEU A 33 1.81 4.10 3.18
N ALA A 34 0.73 3.83 3.92
CA ALA A 34 -0.01 2.57 3.84
C ALA A 34 -1.24 2.71 2.92
N PHE A 35 -1.35 1.79 1.96
CA PHE A 35 -2.40 1.75 0.95
C PHE A 35 -3.21 0.47 1.08
N PRO A 36 -4.43 0.52 1.65
CA PRO A 36 -5.32 -0.63 1.73
C PRO A 36 -5.61 -1.19 0.33
N CYS A 37 -5.61 -2.51 0.16
CA CYS A 37 -5.85 -3.15 -1.14
C CYS A 37 -6.57 -4.49 -0.98
N ASP A 38 -7.70 -4.65 -1.68
CA ASP A 38 -8.54 -5.85 -1.60
C ASP A 38 -8.29 -6.88 -2.73
N GLN A 39 -7.27 -6.65 -3.57
CA GLN A 39 -7.00 -7.52 -4.74
C GLN A 39 -6.43 -8.90 -4.37
N PHE A 40 -6.05 -9.11 -3.10
CA PHE A 40 -5.34 -10.29 -2.65
C PHE A 40 -6.19 -11.09 -1.67
N GLY A 41 -6.93 -12.08 -2.19
CA GLY A 41 -7.79 -12.96 -1.39
C GLY A 41 -8.93 -12.25 -0.66
N HIS A 42 -9.34 -11.07 -1.12
CA HIS A 42 -10.37 -10.24 -0.49
C HIS A 42 -10.12 -9.98 1.01
N GLN A 43 -8.86 -9.70 1.35
CA GLN A 43 -8.41 -9.53 2.74
C GLN A 43 -8.57 -8.08 3.25
N GLU A 44 -9.14 -7.17 2.47
CA GLU A 44 -9.43 -5.78 2.85
C GLU A 44 -10.82 -5.31 2.38
N PRO A 45 -11.90 -6.03 2.74
CA PRO A 45 -13.24 -5.73 2.23
C PRO A 45 -13.85 -4.46 2.85
N GLY A 46 -13.39 -4.08 4.06
CA GLY A 46 -13.92 -2.96 4.85
C GLY A 46 -13.72 -1.58 4.23
N THR A 47 -14.34 -0.58 4.85
CA THR A 47 -14.20 0.83 4.47
C THR A 47 -12.84 1.39 4.89
N ARG A 48 -12.46 2.57 4.41
CA ARG A 48 -11.24 3.24 4.87
C ARG A 48 -11.28 3.48 6.38
N GLU A 49 -12.43 3.88 6.89
CA GLU A 49 -12.65 4.18 8.30
C GLU A 49 -12.43 2.92 9.16
N ASP A 50 -12.93 1.77 8.70
CA ASP A 50 -12.71 0.48 9.37
C ASP A 50 -11.22 0.13 9.42
N VAL A 51 -10.50 0.32 8.31
CA VAL A 51 -9.07 -0.01 8.21
C VAL A 51 -8.23 0.90 9.10
N VAL A 52 -8.50 2.22 9.09
CA VAL A 52 -7.80 3.19 9.95
C VAL A 52 -8.05 2.85 11.42
N LYS A 53 -9.31 2.59 11.79
CA LYS A 53 -9.67 2.21 13.15
C LYS A 53 -8.98 0.92 13.57
N PHE A 54 -9.00 -0.10 12.73
CA PHE A 54 -8.33 -1.38 12.97
C PHE A 54 -6.83 -1.19 13.22
N ALA A 55 -6.14 -0.50 12.32
CA ALA A 55 -4.69 -0.30 12.41
C ALA A 55 -4.29 0.49 13.66
N LYS A 56 -5.07 1.53 14.03
CA LYS A 56 -4.84 2.31 15.24
C LYS A 56 -5.11 1.52 16.51
N ASP A 57 -6.29 0.90 16.61
CA ASP A 57 -6.71 0.24 17.85
C ASP A 57 -5.91 -1.03 18.13
N GLN A 58 -5.50 -1.76 17.10
CA GLN A 58 -4.79 -3.04 17.26
C GLN A 58 -3.26 -2.88 17.29
N TYR A 59 -2.72 -1.87 16.61
CA TYR A 59 -1.27 -1.77 16.39
C TYR A 59 -0.67 -0.39 16.70
N ALA A 60 -1.47 0.55 17.21
CA ALA A 60 -1.05 1.94 17.44
C ALA A 60 -0.39 2.56 16.19
N ALA A 61 -0.91 2.24 14.99
CA ALA A 61 -0.37 2.73 13.75
C ALA A 61 -0.67 4.23 13.56
N GLU A 62 0.30 5.09 13.91
CA GLU A 62 0.19 6.55 13.78
C GLU A 62 0.62 7.10 12.41
N PHE A 63 1.12 6.23 11.52
CA PHE A 63 1.50 6.63 10.16
C PHE A 63 0.29 6.81 9.23
N SER A 64 0.53 7.41 8.06
CA SER A 64 -0.54 7.73 7.10
C SER A 64 -1.12 6.47 6.44
N ILE A 65 -2.45 6.31 6.57
CA ILE A 65 -3.24 5.27 5.90
C ILE A 65 -4.19 5.97 4.92
N PHE A 66 -4.08 5.60 3.64
CA PHE A 66 -4.81 6.23 2.54
C PHE A 66 -6.09 5.48 2.16
N ASP A 67 -6.79 6.00 1.14
CA ASP A 67 -7.90 5.30 0.53
C ASP A 67 -7.47 3.96 -0.06
N LYS A 68 -8.45 3.05 -0.13
CA LYS A 68 -8.27 1.75 -0.75
C LYS A 68 -8.01 1.91 -2.25
N VAL A 69 -6.96 1.25 -2.75
CA VAL A 69 -6.54 1.34 -4.15
C VAL A 69 -6.29 -0.03 -4.76
N ASN A 70 -6.35 -0.10 -6.09
CA ASN A 70 -5.80 -1.23 -6.83
C ASN A 70 -4.30 -0.99 -7.07
N VAL A 71 -3.50 -2.03 -6.90
CA VAL A 71 -2.03 -2.00 -7.10
C VAL A 71 -1.60 -2.78 -8.36
N ASN A 72 -2.51 -3.57 -8.93
CA ASN A 72 -2.33 -4.38 -10.12
C ASN A 72 -3.47 -4.17 -11.14
N GLY A 73 -3.20 -4.55 -12.39
CA GLY A 73 -4.16 -4.51 -13.49
C GLY A 73 -4.35 -3.13 -14.11
N THR A 74 -5.28 -3.02 -15.07
CA THR A 74 -5.53 -1.81 -15.86
C THR A 74 -6.10 -0.64 -15.05
N ARG A 75 -6.62 -0.92 -13.85
CA ARG A 75 -7.12 0.08 -12.89
C ARG A 75 -6.12 0.31 -11.76
N SER A 76 -4.86 -0.11 -11.92
CA SER A 76 -3.80 0.12 -10.94
C SER A 76 -3.63 1.62 -10.71
N HIS A 77 -3.42 1.99 -9.45
CA HIS A 77 -3.12 3.36 -9.09
C HIS A 77 -1.77 3.77 -9.68
N ALA A 78 -1.69 4.98 -10.24
CA ALA A 78 -0.51 5.48 -10.96
C ALA A 78 0.78 5.44 -10.11
N LEU A 79 0.66 5.64 -8.80
CA LEU A 79 1.78 5.46 -7.86
C LEU A 79 2.36 4.04 -7.95
N PHE A 80 1.53 3.01 -7.87
CA PHE A 80 2.00 1.62 -7.90
C PHE A 80 2.53 1.21 -9.28
N GLU A 81 1.99 1.77 -10.37
CA GLU A 81 2.58 1.60 -11.70
C GLU A 81 4.01 2.16 -11.77
N PHE A 82 4.21 3.38 -11.24
CA PHE A 82 5.53 4.00 -11.14
C PHE A 82 6.49 3.17 -10.28
N LEU A 83 6.07 2.76 -9.09
CA LEU A 83 6.92 2.00 -8.15
C LEU A 83 7.37 0.65 -8.76
N LYS A 84 6.47 -0.06 -9.43
CA LYS A 84 6.78 -1.32 -10.14
C LYS A 84 7.74 -1.09 -11.31
N THR A 85 7.58 0.03 -12.03
CA THR A 85 8.43 0.39 -13.17
C THR A 85 9.87 0.73 -12.75
N GLU A 86 10.05 1.45 -11.64
CA GLU A 86 11.38 1.83 -11.14
C GLU A 86 12.11 0.68 -10.42
N ASN A 87 11.38 -0.25 -9.79
CA ASN A 87 11.94 -1.47 -9.20
C ASN A 87 11.30 -2.71 -9.81
N PRO A 88 11.68 -3.06 -11.05
CA PRO A 88 11.16 -4.25 -11.72
C PRO A 88 11.70 -5.52 -11.05
N GLU A 89 10.82 -6.51 -10.92
CA GLU A 89 11.15 -7.87 -10.51
C GLU A 89 10.82 -8.87 -11.62
N SER A 90 11.00 -10.16 -11.37
CA SER A 90 10.62 -11.20 -12.34
C SER A 90 9.12 -11.19 -12.62
N SER A 91 8.31 -10.86 -11.61
CA SER A 91 6.90 -10.55 -11.77
C SER A 91 6.73 -9.04 -11.85
N GLU A 92 6.05 -8.56 -12.88
CA GLU A 92 5.66 -7.16 -12.97
C GLU A 92 4.71 -6.81 -11.81
N ASN A 93 3.70 -7.66 -11.60
CA ASN A 93 2.67 -7.47 -10.59
C ASN A 93 3.21 -7.63 -9.16
N ILE A 94 2.59 -6.92 -8.24
CA ILE A 94 2.73 -7.17 -6.80
C ILE A 94 2.09 -8.52 -6.49
N GLU A 95 2.81 -9.38 -5.79
CA GLU A 95 2.40 -10.78 -5.61
C GLU A 95 1.41 -10.97 -4.46
N TRP A 96 1.48 -10.15 -3.41
CA TRP A 96 0.61 -10.28 -2.23
C TRP A 96 0.49 -8.99 -1.41
N ASN A 97 -0.29 -9.06 -0.32
CA ASN A 97 -0.33 -8.06 0.74
C ASN A 97 1.04 -7.86 1.39
N PHE A 98 1.32 -6.64 1.86
CA PHE A 98 2.56 -6.24 2.52
C PHE A 98 3.80 -6.24 1.62
N THR A 99 3.68 -6.05 0.30
CA THR A 99 4.84 -5.65 -0.51
C THR A 99 5.23 -4.22 -0.15
N LYS A 100 6.53 -3.98 0.01
CA LYS A 100 7.07 -2.69 0.48
C LYS A 100 7.97 -2.09 -0.57
N PHE A 101 7.90 -0.77 -0.71
CA PHE A 101 8.81 0.01 -1.52
C PHE A 101 9.52 1.05 -0.64
N LEU A 102 10.84 1.10 -0.74
CA LEU A 102 11.60 2.23 -0.21
C LEU A 102 11.73 3.27 -1.30
N VAL A 103 11.37 4.51 -0.96
CA VAL A 103 11.48 5.68 -1.82
C VAL A 103 12.43 6.65 -1.14
N ASP A 104 13.42 7.15 -1.86
CA ASP A 104 14.39 8.10 -1.34
C ASP A 104 13.82 9.53 -1.26
N LYS A 105 14.58 10.45 -0.67
CA LYS A 105 14.18 11.86 -0.53
C LYS A 105 13.99 12.61 -1.86
N ASN A 106 14.46 12.04 -2.98
CA ASN A 106 14.32 12.60 -4.32
C ASN A 106 13.10 12.04 -5.05
N GLY A 107 12.35 11.12 -4.43
CA GLY A 107 11.18 10.48 -5.02
C GLY A 107 11.50 9.26 -5.88
N HIS A 108 12.73 8.74 -5.85
CA HIS A 108 13.08 7.52 -6.56
C HIS A 108 12.77 6.31 -5.70
N ALA A 109 12.07 5.33 -6.27
CA ALA A 109 11.97 4.02 -5.66
C ALA A 109 13.35 3.35 -5.74
N VAL A 110 13.91 3.05 -4.57
CA VAL A 110 15.26 2.51 -4.39
C VAL A 110 15.25 1.11 -3.80
N GLY A 111 14.07 0.50 -3.65
CA GLY A 111 13.93 -0.89 -3.27
C GLY A 111 12.48 -1.35 -3.35
N ARG A 112 12.28 -2.60 -3.72
CA ARG A 112 11.03 -3.36 -3.65
C ARG A 112 11.32 -4.62 -2.83
N TYR A 113 10.44 -4.95 -1.90
CA TYR A 113 10.65 -6.03 -0.94
C TYR A 113 9.43 -6.95 -0.88
N ASP A 114 9.70 -8.25 -0.88
CA ASP A 114 8.68 -9.29 -0.85
C ASP A 114 7.76 -9.17 0.38
N PRO A 115 6.50 -9.63 0.29
CA PRO A 115 5.55 -9.70 1.39
C PRO A 115 6.12 -10.22 2.72
N GLY A 116 6.92 -11.28 2.65
CA GLY A 116 7.50 -11.96 3.81
C GLY A 116 8.74 -11.26 4.39
N VAL A 117 9.28 -10.22 3.76
CA VAL A 117 10.38 -9.43 4.33
C VAL A 117 9.79 -8.53 5.42
N LEU A 118 10.23 -8.76 6.66
CA LEU A 118 9.77 -8.02 7.82
C LEU A 118 10.28 -6.56 7.79
N PRO A 119 9.50 -5.57 8.24
CA PRO A 119 9.92 -4.18 8.28
C PRO A 119 11.20 -3.94 9.08
N SER A 120 11.40 -4.65 10.20
CA SER A 120 12.64 -4.58 11.00
C SER A 120 13.90 -4.93 10.21
N MET A 121 13.81 -5.86 9.25
CA MET A 121 14.94 -6.22 8.38
C MET A 121 15.35 -5.06 7.46
N LEU A 122 14.45 -4.10 7.23
CA LEU A 122 14.68 -2.93 6.39
C LEU A 122 15.26 -1.75 7.15
N GLU A 123 15.37 -1.83 8.48
CA GLU A 123 15.84 -0.73 9.33
C GLU A 123 17.21 -0.18 8.90
N LYS A 124 18.13 -1.07 8.50
CA LYS A 124 19.45 -0.67 8.04
C LYS A 124 19.39 0.13 6.73
N ASP A 125 18.50 -0.26 5.83
CA ASP A 125 18.30 0.42 4.55
C ASP A 125 17.63 1.79 4.78
N VAL A 126 16.64 1.84 5.68
CA VAL A 126 16.01 3.10 6.13
C VAL A 126 17.06 4.06 6.69
N ASN A 127 17.87 3.64 7.65
CA ASN A 127 18.95 4.47 8.20
C ASN A 127 19.93 4.95 7.13
N THR A 128 20.30 4.07 6.20
CA THR A 128 21.21 4.43 5.11
C THR A 128 20.65 5.57 4.28
N LEU A 129 19.35 5.52 3.94
CA LEU A 129 18.67 6.57 3.19
C LEU A 129 18.51 7.87 4.00
N LEU A 130 18.19 7.77 5.30
CA LEU A 130 18.09 8.93 6.19
C LEU A 130 19.42 9.68 6.34
N ASP A 131 20.54 8.94 6.35
CA ASP A 131 21.89 9.51 6.33
C ASP A 131 22.27 10.11 4.97
N GLY A 132 21.36 10.13 4.00
CA GLY A 132 21.58 10.64 2.65
C GLY A 132 22.49 9.75 1.79
N ARG A 133 22.71 8.49 2.20
CA ARG A 133 23.53 7.52 1.46
C ARG A 133 22.66 6.69 0.52
N THR A 134 23.27 6.19 -0.56
CA THR A 134 22.59 5.35 -1.54
C THR A 134 22.64 3.88 -1.14
N LEU A 135 21.55 3.14 -1.37
CA LEU A 135 21.54 1.68 -1.22
C LEU A 135 22.39 1.03 -2.31
N THR A 136 23.17 0.03 -1.95
CA THR A 136 23.94 -0.75 -2.93
C THR A 136 23.06 -1.83 -3.55
N ARG A 137 22.98 -1.86 -4.90
CA ARG A 137 22.14 -2.77 -5.69
C ARG A 137 22.19 -4.26 -5.29
N ARG A 138 23.28 -4.72 -4.67
CA ARG A 138 23.42 -6.12 -4.22
C ARG A 138 22.53 -6.51 -3.04
N ARG A 139 22.03 -5.55 -2.24
CA ARG A 139 21.17 -5.84 -1.08
C ARG A 139 19.68 -5.94 -1.39
N GLN A 140 19.23 -5.42 -2.53
CA GLN A 140 17.80 -5.35 -2.87
C GLN A 140 17.15 -6.73 -3.13
N LYS A 141 17.94 -7.79 -3.30
CA LYS A 141 17.44 -9.16 -3.38
C LYS A 141 17.43 -9.84 -2.02
N VAL A 142 16.84 -9.23 -1.00
CA VAL A 142 16.43 -9.99 0.18
C VAL A 142 15.19 -10.79 -0.24
N LYS A 143 15.42 -11.91 -0.95
CA LYS A 143 14.36 -12.89 -1.12
C LYS A 143 14.04 -13.41 0.26
N SER A 144 12.79 -13.27 0.70
CA SER A 144 12.37 -13.99 1.90
C SER A 144 12.66 -15.47 1.68
N MET A 145 13.02 -16.18 2.75
CA MET A 145 12.87 -17.63 2.76
C MET A 145 11.46 -17.92 2.21
N ARG A 146 11.34 -18.73 1.15
CA ARG A 146 10.12 -18.85 0.33
C ARG A 146 8.87 -18.83 1.20
N TYR A 147 8.04 -17.80 1.02
CA TYR A 147 6.70 -17.79 1.60
C TYR A 147 5.89 -18.90 0.92
N ASP A 148 5.70 -20.03 1.58
CA ASP A 148 4.86 -21.12 1.07
C ASP A 148 3.40 -20.79 1.39
N HIS A 149 2.63 -20.42 0.37
CA HIS A 149 1.19 -20.16 0.48
C HIS A 149 0.38 -21.31 1.11
N ARG A 150 0.96 -22.53 1.23
CA ARG A 150 0.33 -23.70 1.88
C ARG A 150 0.47 -23.73 3.40
N MET A 151 1.18 -22.77 4.01
CA MET A 151 1.31 -22.69 5.48
C MET A 151 0.20 -21.89 6.17
N VAL A 152 -0.87 -21.53 5.45
CA VAL A 152 -2.09 -20.96 6.05
C VAL A 152 -2.93 -22.10 6.64
N GLN A 153 -2.78 -22.33 7.95
CA GLN A 153 -3.76 -23.10 8.71
C GLN A 153 -5.06 -22.28 8.78
N PRO A 154 -6.24 -22.85 8.48
CA PRO A 154 -7.49 -22.19 8.80
C PRO A 154 -7.54 -22.00 10.32
N VAL A 155 -7.71 -20.77 10.78
CA VAL A 155 -8.07 -20.50 12.17
C VAL A 155 -9.43 -21.16 12.40
N ALA A 156 -9.46 -22.19 13.24
CA ALA A 156 -10.68 -22.88 13.59
C ALA A 156 -11.65 -21.85 14.18
N ALA A 157 -12.77 -21.64 13.49
CA ALA A 157 -13.92 -20.99 14.09
C ALA A 157 -14.31 -21.82 15.32
N SER A 158 -14.11 -21.28 16.52
CA SER A 158 -14.67 -21.85 17.73
C SER A 158 -16.18 -21.71 17.64
N THR A 159 -16.85 -22.78 17.20
CA THR A 159 -18.30 -22.95 17.25
C THR A 159 -18.74 -22.97 18.71
N GLY A 160 -19.18 -21.83 19.21
CA GLY A 160 -20.13 -21.77 20.32
C GLY A 160 -21.53 -21.97 19.77
N GLU A 161 -22.11 -23.14 19.99
CA GLU A 161 -23.53 -23.40 19.76
C GLU A 161 -24.39 -22.47 20.63
N LEU A 162 -25.23 -21.65 20.00
CA LEU A 162 -26.43 -21.11 20.63
C LEU A 162 -27.62 -21.33 19.70
N LYS A 163 -28.69 -21.82 20.34
CA LYS A 163 -29.90 -22.39 19.74
C LYS A 163 -30.72 -21.37 18.97
N ALA A 164 -31.52 -21.92 18.05
CA ALA A 164 -32.58 -21.28 17.29
C ALA A 164 -33.47 -20.39 18.16
N ASP A 165 -33.92 -19.27 17.60
CA ASP A 165 -35.34 -18.93 17.40
C ASP A 165 -35.46 -17.48 16.87
N GLY A 166 -36.15 -17.29 15.73
CA GLY A 166 -36.68 -15.98 15.31
C GLY A 166 -35.99 -15.29 14.13
N ALA A 167 -36.28 -15.74 12.92
CA ALA A 167 -36.07 -14.94 11.70
C ALA A 167 -37.17 -13.88 11.53
N PRO A 168 -36.86 -12.70 10.99
CA PRO A 168 -37.75 -12.07 10.03
C PRO A 168 -37.09 -11.89 8.67
N ALA A 169 -37.90 -12.11 7.65
CA ALA A 169 -37.58 -12.06 6.24
C ALA A 169 -37.41 -10.64 5.71
N TRP A 170 -36.45 -10.46 4.80
CA TRP A 170 -36.52 -9.59 3.61
C TRP A 170 -35.52 -10.19 2.59
N SER A 171 -36.03 -10.95 1.62
CA SER A 171 -36.29 -10.54 0.24
C SER A 171 -35.02 -10.22 -0.56
N THR A 172 -34.61 -11.21 -1.35
CA THR A 172 -33.71 -11.11 -2.50
C THR A 172 -34.27 -10.17 -3.56
N SER A 173 -33.56 -9.07 -3.85
CA SER A 173 -33.27 -8.57 -5.20
C SER A 173 -32.65 -7.17 -5.10
N GLU A 174 -31.35 -7.05 -5.39
CA GLU A 174 -30.80 -5.82 -5.98
C GLU A 174 -29.53 -6.18 -6.73
N THR A 175 -29.57 -5.97 -8.04
CA THR A 175 -28.54 -6.25 -9.02
C THR A 175 -27.43 -5.20 -8.95
N TYR A 176 -26.23 -5.62 -9.35
CA TYR A 176 -24.95 -4.90 -9.33
C TYR A 176 -24.87 -3.73 -10.34
N GLU A 177 -25.93 -2.94 -10.53
CA GLU A 177 -25.98 -1.85 -11.53
C GLU A 177 -26.42 -0.46 -11.02
N ASP A 178 -26.78 -0.27 -9.75
CA ASP A 178 -27.41 0.99 -9.29
C ASP A 178 -26.63 1.85 -8.27
N LEU A 179 -25.28 1.76 -8.21
CA LEU A 179 -24.48 2.72 -7.45
C LEU A 179 -23.74 3.70 -8.37
N HIS A 180 -24.45 4.81 -8.60
CA HIS A 180 -23.94 6.15 -8.88
C HIS A 180 -23.39 6.43 -10.28
N GLN A 181 -24.34 6.88 -11.11
CA GLN A 181 -24.17 8.00 -12.03
C GLN A 181 -23.64 9.22 -11.28
N ASN A 182 -22.36 9.56 -11.48
CA ASN A 182 -21.93 10.95 -11.43
C ASN A 182 -20.97 11.21 -12.61
N THR A 183 -21.56 11.62 -13.73
CA THR A 183 -20.95 11.81 -15.04
C THR A 183 -20.27 13.19 -15.22
N GLU A 184 -19.67 13.77 -14.18
CA GLU A 184 -19.05 15.12 -14.28
C GLU A 184 -17.63 15.24 -13.68
N GLU A 185 -16.87 14.16 -13.55
CA GLU A 185 -15.42 14.22 -13.28
C GLU A 185 -14.60 13.51 -14.38
N LYS A 186 -14.84 13.91 -15.63
CA LYS A 186 -13.93 13.66 -16.75
C LYS A 186 -13.27 14.96 -17.24
N LYS A 187 -12.76 15.78 -16.32
CA LYS A 187 -11.69 16.74 -16.69
C LYS A 187 -10.35 16.03 -16.59
N LEU A 188 -10.13 15.14 -17.57
CA LEU A 188 -8.82 14.60 -17.90
C LEU A 188 -7.84 15.75 -18.11
N TYR A 189 -6.83 15.85 -17.26
CA TYR A 189 -5.67 16.70 -17.50
C TYR A 189 -5.04 16.31 -18.84
N THR A 190 -5.15 17.20 -19.82
CA THR A 190 -4.35 17.17 -21.05
C THR A 190 -3.15 18.08 -20.82
N PRO A 191 -1.92 17.55 -20.77
CA PRO A 191 -0.75 18.40 -20.59
C PRO A 191 -0.62 19.35 -21.79
N PRO A 192 -0.18 20.61 -21.58
CA PRO A 192 -0.01 21.55 -22.68
C PRO A 192 0.99 21.00 -23.70
N ARG A 193 0.67 21.15 -24.99
CA ARG A 193 1.61 20.87 -26.09
C ARG A 193 2.85 21.74 -25.91
N SER A 194 3.96 21.12 -25.53
CA SER A 194 5.23 21.81 -25.31
C SER A 194 5.84 22.26 -26.65
N GLY A 195 6.23 23.54 -26.72
CA GLY A 195 7.25 24.00 -27.65
C GLY A 195 8.60 23.29 -27.40
N PRO A 196 9.52 23.35 -28.37
CA PRO A 196 10.72 22.50 -28.35
C PRO A 196 11.69 22.94 -27.25
N GLY A 197 12.05 22.02 -26.32
CA GLY A 197 13.21 22.22 -25.45
C GLY A 197 13.18 21.67 -24.02
N ILE A 198 12.11 21.05 -23.53
CA ILE A 198 12.07 20.59 -22.13
C ILE A 198 12.36 19.08 -22.04
N SER A 199 13.47 18.73 -21.37
CA SER A 199 13.93 17.34 -21.23
C SER A 199 13.00 16.48 -20.36
N ARG A 200 12.96 15.18 -20.66
CA ARG A 200 12.13 14.15 -20.01
C ARG A 200 12.28 14.07 -18.48
N TRP A 201 13.39 14.60 -17.95
CA TRP A 201 13.79 14.55 -16.54
C TRP A 201 13.20 15.65 -15.65
N SER A 202 12.60 16.70 -16.23
CA SER A 202 11.95 17.78 -15.45
C SER A 202 10.51 17.46 -15.00
N ARG A 203 9.90 16.41 -15.57
CA ARG A 203 8.48 16.08 -15.37
C ARG A 203 8.20 15.27 -14.11
N THR A 204 9.14 14.43 -13.67
CA THR A 204 9.00 13.56 -12.49
C THR A 204 9.14 14.34 -11.19
N THR A 205 10.12 15.25 -11.09
CA THR A 205 10.31 16.07 -9.88
C THR A 205 9.17 17.07 -9.67
N GLN A 206 8.60 17.62 -10.75
CA GLN A 206 7.41 18.48 -10.65
C GLN A 206 6.17 17.69 -10.25
N TYR A 207 5.97 16.47 -10.76
CA TYR A 207 4.85 15.63 -10.34
C TYR A 207 4.96 15.21 -8.87
N TRP A 208 6.16 14.88 -8.38
CA TRP A 208 6.37 14.54 -6.97
C TRP A 208 6.19 15.70 -6.01
N ASN A 209 6.70 16.89 -6.34
CA ASN A 209 6.45 18.09 -5.55
C ASN A 209 4.98 18.51 -5.63
N TRP A 210 4.33 18.38 -6.79
CA TRP A 210 2.89 18.62 -6.94
C TRP A 210 2.05 17.60 -6.16
N ALA A 211 2.37 16.31 -6.22
CA ALA A 211 1.67 15.27 -5.46
C ALA A 211 1.88 15.47 -3.96
N LYS A 212 3.10 15.78 -3.51
CA LYS A 212 3.39 16.11 -2.11
C LYS A 212 2.64 17.37 -1.65
N MET A 213 2.60 18.43 -2.46
CA MET A 213 1.91 19.68 -2.14
C MET A 213 0.38 19.57 -2.18
N LYS A 214 -0.18 18.86 -3.17
CA LYS A 214 -1.64 18.69 -3.31
C LYS A 214 -2.19 17.70 -2.27
N TRP A 215 -1.42 16.68 -1.92
CA TRP A 215 -1.82 15.67 -0.93
C TRP A 215 -1.73 16.18 0.51
N MET A 216 -0.73 17.03 0.83
CA MET A 216 -0.66 17.68 2.16
C MET A 216 -1.70 18.78 2.37
N SER A 217 -2.38 19.26 1.31
CA SER A 217 -3.38 20.33 1.39
C SER A 217 -4.85 19.88 1.44
N GLU A 218 -5.10 18.57 1.36
CA GLU A 218 -6.45 17.97 1.42
C GLU A 218 -6.69 17.22 2.76
N VAL A 219 -5.94 17.58 3.81
CA VAL A 219 -6.19 17.19 5.23
C VAL A 219 -6.71 18.39 6.00
#